data_AF-A0A3D2VPY2-F1
#
_entry.id   AF-A0A3D2VPY2-F1
#
_cell.length_a   1.000
_cell.length_b   1.000
_cell.length_c   1.000
_cell.angle_alpha   90.00
_cell.angle_beta   90.00
_cell.angle_gamma   90.00
#
_symmetry.space_group_name_H-M   'P 1'
#
loop_
_entity.id
_entity.type
_entity.pdbx_description
1 polymer ?
#
loop_
_entity_poly.entity_id
_entity_poly.type
_entity_poly.pdbx_seq_one_letter_code
_entity_poly.pdbx_strand_id
1 'polypeptide(L)'
;PFDEIAVEEAVRLQEAGKAQEIVAVSLGVAACQDTLRTALAMGADRGILVETDAELQPLAVAKLLKAVADKEKPDLVILGKQAIDD
;
A
#
# COMPACT_ATOMS: atom_id res chain seq x y z
N PRO A 1 0.30 11.12 5.44
CA PRO A 1 1.21 10.98 6.62
C PRO A 1 1.18 9.59 7.28
N PHE A 2 0.00 9.01 7.51
CA PHE A 2 -0.08 7.72 8.22
C PHE A 2 0.49 6.55 7.41
N ASP A 3 0.46 6.62 6.07
CA ASP A 3 1.02 5.57 5.22
C ASP A 3 2.55 5.54 5.26
N GLU A 4 3.22 6.67 5.47
CA GLU A 4 4.68 6.70 5.68
C GLU A 4 5.09 5.91 6.92
N ILE A 5 4.27 5.97 7.98
CA ILE A 5 4.47 5.19 9.22
C ILE A 5 4.22 3.70 8.94
N ALA A 6 3.21 3.36 8.13
CA ALA A 6 2.93 1.98 7.75
C ALA A 6 4.06 1.36 6.93
N VAL A 7 4.62 2.11 5.98
CA VAL A 7 5.77 1.68 5.16
C VAL A 7 7.02 1.53 6.03
N GLU A 8 7.32 2.49 6.91
CA GLU A 8 8.44 2.42 7.85
C GLU A 8 8.37 1.16 8.74
N GLU A 9 7.19 0.84 9.28
CA GLU A 9 7.04 -0.36 10.11
C GLU A 9 7.22 -1.66 9.29
N ALA A 10 6.74 -1.69 8.04
CA ALA A 10 6.99 -2.82 7.15
C ALA A 10 8.49 -3.03 6.89
N VAL A 11 9.22 -1.94 6.65
CA VAL A 11 10.69 -1.95 6.48
C VAL A 11 11.37 -2.50 7.74
N ARG A 12 10.99 -2.02 8.92
CA ARG A 12 11.53 -2.54 10.20
C ARG A 12 11.28 -4.03 10.39
N LEU A 13 10.11 -4.52 9.99
CA LEU A 13 9.81 -5.96 10.04
C LEU A 13 10.72 -6.75 9.08
N GLN A 14 10.98 -6.23 7.89
CA GLN A 14 11.90 -6.86 6.93
C GLN A 14 13.34 -6.84 7.44
N GLU A 15 13.82 -5.71 7.96
CA GLU A 15 15.16 -5.57 8.58
C GLU A 15 15.33 -6.49 9.80
N ALA A 16 14.26 -6.73 10.56
CA ALA A 16 14.24 -7.67 11.68
C ALA A 16 14.13 -9.15 11.23
N GLY A 17 14.12 -9.44 9.92
CA GLY A 17 13.99 -10.78 9.36
C GLY A 17 12.60 -11.40 9.54
N LYS A 18 11.57 -10.60 9.80
CA LYS A 18 10.18 -11.05 10.01
C LYS A 18 9.30 -10.92 8.77
N ALA A 19 9.72 -10.14 7.79
CA ALA A 19 9.10 -10.05 6.47
C ALA A 19 10.12 -10.39 5.38
N GLN A 20 9.66 -10.99 4.29
CA GLN A 20 10.52 -11.36 3.15
C GLN A 20 10.36 -10.39 1.98
N GLU A 21 9.17 -9.82 1.80
CA GLU A 21 8.82 -8.90 0.72
C GLU A 21 7.83 -7.85 1.23
N ILE A 22 8.02 -6.61 0.81
CA ILE A 22 7.13 -5.47 1.05
C ILE A 22 6.52 -5.05 -0.29
N VAL A 23 5.21 -5.16 -0.40
CA VAL A 23 4.45 -4.75 -1.58
C VAL A 23 3.65 -3.50 -1.25
N ALA A 24 4.03 -2.36 -1.81
CA ALA A 24 3.28 -1.12 -1.69
C ALA A 24 2.09 -1.15 -2.65
N VAL A 25 0.88 -0.81 -2.18
CA VAL A 25 -0.33 -0.79 -3.00
C VAL A 25 -0.97 0.58 -2.95
N SER A 26 -1.31 1.13 -4.11
CA SER A 26 -2.10 2.35 -4.24
C SER A 26 -3.24 2.12 -5.22
N LEU A 27 -4.38 2.78 -4.99
CA LEU A 27 -5.59 2.63 -5.79
C LEU A 27 -6.10 4.02 -6.17
N GLY A 28 -6.24 4.28 -7.46
CA GLY A 28 -6.64 5.60 -7.95
C GLY A 28 -6.07 5.91 -9.32
N VAL A 29 -5.96 7.19 -9.65
CA VAL A 29 -5.49 7.67 -10.96
C VAL A 29 -4.00 7.37 -11.18
N ALA A 30 -3.53 7.49 -12.43
CA ALA A 30 -2.12 7.32 -12.78
C ALA A 30 -1.14 8.15 -11.92
N ALA A 31 -1.57 9.32 -11.42
CA ALA A 31 -0.74 10.17 -10.54
C ALA A 31 -0.36 9.49 -9.21
N CYS A 32 -1.13 8.49 -8.75
CA CYS A 32 -0.79 7.68 -7.57
C CYS A 32 0.53 6.90 -7.72
N GLN A 33 1.07 6.79 -8.95
CA GLN A 33 2.41 6.25 -9.17
C GLN A 33 3.51 7.04 -8.46
N ASP A 34 3.36 8.35 -8.26
CA ASP A 34 4.34 9.15 -7.53
C ASP A 34 4.40 8.73 -6.06
N THR A 35 3.25 8.50 -5.43
CA THR A 35 3.17 7.98 -4.06
C THR A 35 3.80 6.59 -3.95
N LEU A 36 3.58 5.72 -4.94
CA LEU A 36 4.24 4.42 -4.99
C LEU A 36 5.76 4.55 -5.14
N ARG A 37 6.25 5.47 -5.98
CA ARG A 37 7.69 5.76 -6.11
C ARG A 37 8.30 6.17 -4.78
N THR A 38 7.59 6.96 -3.97
CA THR A 38 8.03 7.31 -2.61
C THR A 38 8.12 6.08 -1.72
N ALA A 39 7.11 5.20 -1.71
CA ALA A 39 7.14 3.97 -0.92
C ALA A 39 8.31 3.05 -1.32
N LEU A 40 8.59 2.94 -2.62
CA LEU A 40 9.76 2.20 -3.14
C LEU A 40 11.07 2.83 -2.67
N ALA A 41 11.18 4.16 -2.72
CA ALA A 41 12.36 4.87 -2.23
C ALA A 41 12.57 4.72 -0.71
N MET A 42 11.50 4.48 0.05
CA MET A 42 11.56 4.20 1.49
C MET A 42 11.97 2.77 1.83
N GLY A 43 11.88 1.82 0.88
CA GLY A 43 12.29 0.43 1.09
C GLY A 43 11.25 -0.62 0.72
N ALA A 44 10.11 -0.26 0.10
CA ALA A 44 9.24 -1.27 -0.49
C ALA A 44 9.94 -1.96 -1.68
N ASP A 45 9.77 -3.28 -1.82
CA ASP A 45 10.42 -4.06 -2.89
C ASP A 45 9.75 -3.83 -4.25
N ARG A 46 8.42 -3.72 -4.26
CA ARG A 46 7.63 -3.44 -5.48
C ARG A 46 6.33 -2.72 -5.18
N GLY A 47 5.77 -2.11 -6.22
CA GLY A 47 4.53 -1.33 -6.17
C GLY A 47 3.43 -1.94 -7.05
N ILE A 48 2.19 -1.87 -6.60
CA ILE A 48 0.98 -2.19 -7.36
C ILE A 48 0.12 -0.94 -7.42
N LEU A 49 -0.18 -0.48 -8.63
CA LEU A 49 -1.22 0.51 -8.87
C LEU A 49 -2.48 -0.20 -9.37
N VAL A 50 -3.57 -0.09 -8.61
CA VAL A 50 -4.92 -0.42 -9.11
C VAL A 50 -5.48 0.86 -9.72
N GLU A 51 -5.25 1.02 -11.02
CA GLU A 51 -5.58 2.25 -11.74
C GLU A 51 -7.09 2.38 -11.99
N THR A 52 -7.65 3.55 -11.67
CA THR A 52 -9.05 3.89 -11.93
C THR A 52 -9.26 5.41 -11.88
N ASP A 53 -10.12 5.91 -12.76
CA ASP A 53 -10.59 7.31 -12.73
C ASP A 53 -11.84 7.50 -11.87
N ALA A 54 -12.43 6.40 -11.37
CA ALA A 54 -13.57 6.46 -10.46
C ALA A 54 -13.16 6.98 -9.08
N GLU A 55 -13.97 7.86 -8.51
CA GLU A 55 -13.84 8.27 -7.11
C GLU A 55 -14.08 7.06 -6.18
N LEU A 56 -13.09 6.73 -5.36
CA LEU A 56 -13.10 5.53 -4.54
C LEU A 56 -13.53 5.84 -3.11
N GLN A 57 -14.72 5.38 -2.74
CA GLN A 57 -15.17 5.39 -1.35
C GLN A 57 -14.50 4.27 -0.53
N PRO A 58 -14.38 4.38 0.81
CA PRO A 58 -13.63 3.42 1.63
C PRO A 58 -14.04 1.95 1.46
N LEU A 59 -15.34 1.68 1.27
CA LEU A 59 -15.83 0.32 1.01
C LEU A 59 -15.34 -0.24 -0.33
N ALA A 60 -15.23 0.59 -1.37
CA ALA A 60 -14.67 0.19 -2.65
C ALA A 60 -13.16 -0.10 -2.50
N VAL A 61 -12.42 0.77 -1.80
CA VAL A 61 -11.01 0.57 -1.47
C VAL A 61 -10.80 -0.77 -0.76
N ALA A 62 -11.58 -1.07 0.28
CA ALA A 62 -11.47 -2.33 1.02
C ALA A 62 -11.74 -3.57 0.14
N LYS A 63 -12.71 -3.51 -0.77
CA LYS A 63 -13.00 -4.62 -1.69
C LYS A 63 -11.89 -4.83 -2.71
N LEU A 64 -11.33 -3.73 -3.23
CA LEU A 64 -10.21 -3.80 -4.16
C LEU A 64 -8.95 -4.32 -3.46
N LEU A 65 -8.63 -3.82 -2.26
CA LEU A 65 -7.54 -4.33 -1.43
C LEU A 65 -7.70 -5.81 -1.10
N LYS A 66 -8.92 -6.28 -0.81
CA LYS A 66 -9.19 -7.71 -0.66
C LYS A 66 -8.82 -8.48 -1.93
N ALA A 67 -9.23 -8.01 -3.10
CA ALA A 67 -8.91 -8.67 -4.37
C ALA A 67 -7.41 -8.68 -4.68
N VAL A 68 -6.67 -7.65 -4.25
CA VAL A 68 -5.19 -7.64 -4.30
C VAL A 68 -4.64 -8.68 -3.32
N ALA A 69 -5.09 -8.68 -2.06
CA ALA A 69 -4.65 -9.64 -1.05
C ALA A 69 -4.95 -11.11 -1.44
N ASP A 70 -6.08 -11.38 -2.10
CA ASP A 70 -6.40 -12.73 -2.59
C ASP A 70 -5.39 -13.22 -3.66
N LYS A 71 -4.80 -12.29 -4.43
CA LYS A 71 -3.79 -12.58 -5.46
C LYS A 71 -2.38 -12.64 -4.88
N GLU A 72 -2.00 -11.63 -4.09
CA GLU A 72 -0.67 -11.46 -3.52
C GLU A 72 -0.43 -12.37 -2.31
N LYS A 73 -1.50 -12.80 -1.64
CA LYS A 73 -1.49 -13.66 -0.44
C LYS A 73 -0.53 -13.18 0.65
N PRO A 74 -0.62 -11.91 1.09
CA PRO A 74 0.23 -11.41 2.16
C PRO A 74 -0.16 -12.06 3.51
N ASP A 75 0.84 -12.30 4.37
CA ASP A 75 0.60 -12.75 5.75
C ASP A 75 0.16 -11.59 6.67
N LEU A 76 0.49 -10.35 6.31
CA LEU A 76 0.19 -9.14 7.07
C LEU A 76 -0.15 -7.98 6.12
N VAL A 77 -1.19 -7.23 6.46
CA VAL A 77 -1.53 -5.96 5.79
C VAL A 77 -1.43 -4.84 6.82
N ILE A 78 -0.61 -3.83 6.53
CA ILE A 78 -0.44 -2.63 7.35
C ILE A 78 -1.04 -1.45 6.59
N LEU A 79 -1.89 -0.67 7.26
CA LEU A 79 -2.49 0.54 6.69
C LEU A 79 -2.25 1.73 7.61
N GLY A 80 -2.30 2.93 7.04
CA GLY A 80 -2.40 4.15 7.83
C GLY A 80 -3.68 4.16 8.69
N LYS A 81 -3.64 4.92 9.80
CA LYS A 81 -4.78 5.07 10.72
C LYS A 81 -6.04 5.61 10.03
N GLN A 82 -5.87 6.63 9.19
CA GLN A 82 -6.91 7.31 8.42
C GLN A 82 -6.28 8.06 7.26
N ALA A 83 -7.03 8.29 6.19
CA ALA A 83 -6.69 9.33 5.22
C ALA A 83 -6.85 10.72 5.88
N ILE A 84 -6.09 11.70 5.42
CA ILE A 84 -6.25 13.10 5.87
C ILE A 84 -7.16 13.90 4.93
N ASP A 85 -7.54 13.27 3.84
CA ASP A 85 -8.37 13.69 2.72
C ASP A 85 -9.52 12.67 2.53
N ASP A 86 -10.56 13.12 1.81
CA ASP A 86 -11.71 12.30 1.38
C ASP A 86 -11.53 11.89 -0.09
#